data_AF-A0A2E7TX50-F1
#
_entry.id   AF-A0A2E7TX50-F1
#
_cell.length_a   1.000
_cell.length_b   1.000
_cell.length_c   1.000
_cell.angle_alpha   90.00
_cell.angle_beta   90.00
_cell.angle_gamma   90.00
#
_symmetry.space_group_name_H-M   'P 1'
#
loop_
_entity.id
_entity.type
_entity.pdbx_description
1 polymer ?
#
loop_
_entity_poly.entity_id
_entity_poly.type
_entity_poly.pdbx_seq_one_letter_code
_entity_poly.pdbx_strand_id
1 'polypeptide(L)'
;DGRALPAFIGQALRGEDLTVFGDGRQTRSFCYVDDLVEGIYRLHFSDETRPVNVGNPDEITIGEFAEEIIALTGTDQKVVYKPLPENDPKQRRPDITRAKEILGWAPAIERAEGLKRTYAYFQTLTPEELNKSEHKDFQVFKRSQAMEYHAHETAVIDHGASIGAGTKIWHFSHIMPNAVLGERCNIGQNVVVSPGVVLGANVKVQNNVSIYEGVTCDDDVFLGPSCVFTNVTNPRSAVSRRGKYARTRVGKGASIGANATIVCGHDIGAYAFIGAGAVVTKDIPAYALVVGNPARQLGWISAFGHRLEFDENGQGICAESGEEYSLIQDSAGNSAVVKQEENGNA
;
A
#
# COMPACT_ATOMS: atom_id res chain seq x y z
N ASP A 1 -25.14 -8.45 -1.62
CA ASP A 1 -24.88 -7.40 -0.61
C ASP A 1 -24.24 -8.07 0.59
N GLY A 2 -22.93 -7.91 0.76
CA GLY A 2 -22.18 -8.62 1.80
C GLY A 2 -22.32 -8.03 3.21
N ARG A 3 -23.22 -7.07 3.46
CA ARG A 3 -23.25 -6.31 4.74
C ARG A 3 -24.49 -6.61 5.59
N ALA A 4 -25.68 -6.66 4.98
CA ALA A 4 -26.93 -6.83 5.71
C ALA A 4 -27.00 -8.16 6.47
N LEU A 5 -26.68 -9.25 5.77
CA LEU A 5 -26.73 -10.60 6.32
C LEU A 5 -25.75 -10.78 7.50
N PRO A 6 -24.44 -10.51 7.37
CA PRO A 6 -23.51 -10.68 8.49
C PRO A 6 -23.80 -9.72 9.65
N ALA A 7 -24.27 -8.51 9.37
CA ALA A 7 -24.65 -7.56 10.42
C ALA A 7 -25.85 -8.08 11.23
N PHE A 8 -26.95 -8.48 10.59
CA PHE A 8 -28.14 -8.92 11.30
C PHE A 8 -27.93 -10.23 12.07
N ILE A 9 -27.30 -11.23 11.46
CA ILE A 9 -27.00 -12.48 12.16
C ILE A 9 -26.02 -12.23 13.31
N GLY A 10 -24.99 -11.42 13.08
CA GLY A 10 -24.02 -11.05 14.11
C GLY A 10 -24.66 -10.29 15.28
N GLN A 11 -25.51 -9.30 15.00
CA GLN A 11 -26.26 -8.53 16.00
C GLN A 11 -27.16 -9.44 16.83
N ALA A 12 -27.94 -10.30 16.16
CA ALA A 12 -28.81 -11.25 16.84
C ALA A 12 -28.03 -12.19 17.78
N LEU A 13 -26.89 -12.73 17.33
CA LEU A 13 -26.04 -13.62 18.14
C LEU A 13 -25.30 -12.91 19.28
N ARG A 14 -25.02 -11.60 19.13
CA ARG A 14 -24.43 -10.77 20.20
C ARG A 14 -25.46 -10.20 21.17
N GLY A 15 -26.76 -10.42 20.93
CA GLY A 15 -27.84 -9.84 21.73
C GLY A 15 -28.01 -8.33 21.52
N GLU A 16 -27.74 -7.85 20.29
CA GLU A 16 -27.89 -6.47 19.86
C GLU A 16 -29.14 -6.29 18.99
N ASP A 17 -29.75 -5.10 19.04
CA ASP A 17 -30.81 -4.72 18.11
C ASP A 17 -30.33 -4.74 16.64
N LEU A 18 -31.20 -5.19 15.74
CA LEU A 18 -30.93 -5.24 14.31
C LEU A 18 -31.03 -3.83 13.72
N THR A 19 -29.93 -3.31 13.20
CA THR A 19 -29.87 -1.93 12.70
C THR A 19 -30.22 -1.84 11.22
N VAL A 20 -31.38 -1.28 10.87
CA VAL A 20 -31.77 -0.97 9.49
C VAL A 20 -31.48 0.49 9.17
N PHE A 21 -30.79 0.78 8.07
CA PHE A 21 -30.62 2.15 7.58
C PHE A 21 -31.72 2.52 6.58
N GLY A 22 -32.26 3.73 6.68
CA GLY A 22 -33.43 4.17 5.93
C GLY A 22 -34.73 3.66 6.55
N ASP A 23 -35.74 3.43 5.71
CA ASP A 23 -37.07 2.99 6.12
C ASP A 23 -37.33 1.49 5.88
N GLY A 24 -36.29 0.75 5.49
CA GLY A 24 -36.35 -0.70 5.24
C GLY A 24 -36.98 -1.10 3.91
N ARG A 25 -37.50 -0.15 3.11
CA ARG A 25 -38.16 -0.44 1.81
C ARG A 25 -37.18 -0.76 0.68
N GLN A 26 -35.89 -0.51 0.88
CA GLN A 26 -34.86 -0.90 -0.09
C GLN A 26 -34.80 -2.42 -0.21
N THR A 27 -34.62 -2.90 -1.44
CA THR A 27 -34.60 -4.34 -1.71
C THR A 27 -33.19 -4.87 -1.91
N ARG A 28 -33.00 -6.14 -1.58
CA ARG A 28 -31.78 -6.91 -1.81
C ARG A 28 -32.11 -8.28 -2.36
N SER A 29 -31.13 -8.84 -3.06
CA SER A 29 -31.14 -10.25 -3.43
C SER A 29 -29.94 -10.95 -2.81
N PHE A 30 -30.16 -12.15 -2.28
CA PHE A 30 -29.15 -12.97 -1.60
C PHE A 30 -28.96 -14.27 -2.38
N CYS A 31 -27.74 -14.52 -2.83
CA CYS A 31 -27.34 -15.74 -3.52
C CYS A 31 -26.47 -16.56 -2.57
N TYR A 32 -26.76 -17.85 -2.43
CA TYR A 32 -25.95 -18.73 -1.61
C TYR A 32 -24.59 -18.97 -2.27
N VAL A 33 -23.55 -19.15 -1.45
CA VAL A 33 -22.17 -19.19 -1.93
C VAL A 33 -21.92 -20.36 -2.91
N ASP A 34 -22.49 -21.54 -2.66
CA ASP A 34 -22.33 -22.69 -3.55
C ASP A 34 -22.91 -22.41 -4.94
N ASP A 35 -24.09 -21.80 -5.02
CA ASP A 35 -24.71 -21.42 -6.29
C ASP A 35 -23.84 -20.41 -7.04
N LEU A 36 -23.34 -19.38 -6.32
CA LEU A 36 -22.49 -18.35 -6.91
C LEU A 36 -21.19 -18.95 -7.47
N VAL A 37 -20.53 -19.82 -6.70
CA VAL A 37 -19.29 -20.51 -7.11
C VAL A 37 -19.55 -21.39 -8.34
N GLU A 38 -20.62 -22.17 -8.34
CA GLU A 38 -21.01 -23.00 -9.48
C GLU A 38 -21.26 -22.15 -10.75
N GLY A 39 -21.92 -21.00 -10.61
CA GLY A 39 -22.16 -20.11 -11.74
C GLY A 39 -20.88 -19.48 -12.30
N ILE A 40 -19.96 -19.05 -11.43
CA ILE A 40 -18.63 -18.56 -11.83
C ILE A 40 -17.81 -19.68 -12.49
N TYR A 41 -17.87 -20.89 -11.94
CA TYR A 41 -17.18 -22.06 -12.47
C TYR A 41 -17.66 -22.39 -13.90
N ARG A 42 -18.97 -22.39 -14.14
CA ARG A 42 -19.52 -22.59 -15.49
C ARG A 42 -19.13 -21.48 -16.45
N LEU A 43 -19.17 -20.22 -15.99
CA LEU A 43 -18.76 -19.08 -16.81
C LEU A 43 -17.29 -19.20 -17.24
N HIS A 44 -16.42 -19.65 -16.34
CA HIS A 44 -15.00 -19.86 -16.64
C HIS A 44 -14.75 -20.86 -17.79
N PHE A 45 -15.62 -21.86 -17.94
CA PHE A 45 -15.53 -22.85 -19.02
C PHE A 45 -16.40 -22.53 -20.24
N SER A 46 -17.05 -21.36 -20.27
CA SER A 46 -17.84 -20.93 -21.41
C SER A 46 -17.02 -20.08 -22.39
N ASP A 47 -17.47 -20.01 -23.64
CA ASP A 47 -16.91 -19.09 -24.65
C ASP A 47 -17.50 -17.66 -24.57
N GLU A 48 -18.31 -17.35 -23.53
CA GLU A 48 -18.96 -16.05 -23.40
C GLU A 48 -17.98 -14.97 -22.94
N THR A 49 -17.88 -13.91 -23.73
CA THR A 49 -16.94 -12.80 -23.51
C THR A 49 -17.60 -11.53 -23.01
N ARG A 50 -18.94 -11.45 -23.02
CA ARG A 50 -19.70 -10.31 -22.52
C ARG A 50 -19.95 -10.45 -21.01
N PRO A 51 -20.19 -9.34 -20.28
CA PRO A 51 -20.50 -9.40 -18.85
C PRO A 51 -21.68 -10.33 -18.55
N VAL A 52 -21.54 -11.21 -17.58
CA VAL A 52 -22.61 -12.12 -17.13
C VAL A 52 -22.85 -11.88 -15.64
N ASN A 53 -24.09 -11.57 -15.26
CA ASN A 53 -24.45 -11.53 -13.85
C ASN A 53 -24.70 -12.95 -13.36
N VAL A 54 -24.00 -13.33 -12.30
CA VAL A 54 -24.24 -14.56 -11.54
C VAL A 54 -24.77 -14.14 -10.17
N GLY A 55 -25.97 -14.59 -9.82
CA GLY A 55 -26.62 -14.23 -8.57
C GLY A 55 -28.04 -14.76 -8.47
N ASN A 56 -28.80 -14.24 -7.50
CA ASN A 56 -30.19 -14.61 -7.31
C ASN A 56 -31.09 -13.42 -7.67
N PRO A 57 -32.08 -13.57 -8.58
CA PRO A 57 -33.00 -12.49 -8.95
C PRO A 57 -34.15 -12.31 -7.95
N ASP A 58 -34.25 -13.14 -6.92
CA ASP A 58 -35.30 -13.07 -5.90
C ASP A 58 -35.00 -11.95 -4.90
N GLU A 59 -35.88 -10.95 -4.88
CA GLU A 59 -35.78 -9.79 -4.02
C GLU A 59 -36.52 -9.99 -2.69
N ILE A 60 -36.03 -9.30 -1.67
CA ILE A 60 -36.70 -9.10 -0.38
C ILE A 60 -36.39 -7.67 0.10
N THR A 61 -37.32 -7.02 0.80
CA THR A 61 -37.01 -5.74 1.45
C THR A 61 -36.07 -5.94 2.63
N ILE A 62 -35.28 -4.94 2.98
CA ILE A 62 -34.42 -5.03 4.17
C ILE A 62 -35.24 -5.16 5.46
N GLY A 63 -36.44 -4.57 5.52
CA GLY A 63 -37.37 -4.73 6.63
C GLY A 63 -37.82 -6.19 6.80
N GLU A 64 -38.38 -6.79 5.74
CA GLU A 64 -38.79 -8.20 5.75
C GLU A 64 -37.60 -9.13 6.04
N PHE A 65 -36.41 -8.80 5.52
CA PHE A 65 -35.20 -9.57 5.78
C PHE A 65 -34.79 -9.51 7.26
N ALA A 66 -34.90 -8.37 7.92
CA ALA A 66 -34.63 -8.27 9.36
C ALA A 66 -35.61 -9.12 10.18
N GLU A 67 -36.89 -9.12 9.82
CA GLU A 67 -37.92 -9.98 10.42
C GLU A 67 -37.63 -11.47 10.20
N GLU A 68 -37.19 -11.85 8.99
CA GLU A 68 -36.78 -13.22 8.65
C GLU A 68 -35.59 -13.69 9.52
N ILE A 69 -34.62 -12.81 9.80
CA ILE A 69 -33.50 -13.11 10.70
C ILE A 69 -33.95 -13.23 12.17
N ILE A 70 -34.86 -12.37 12.63
CA ILE A 70 -35.41 -12.48 14.00
C ILE A 70 -36.10 -13.83 14.18
N ALA A 71 -36.94 -14.22 13.21
CA ALA A 71 -37.63 -15.51 13.22
C ALA A 71 -36.64 -16.69 13.15
N LEU A 72 -35.59 -16.59 12.34
CA LEU A 72 -34.57 -17.63 12.20
C LEU A 72 -33.74 -17.84 13.47
N THR A 73 -33.36 -16.74 14.13
CA THR A 73 -32.48 -16.77 15.31
C THR A 73 -33.24 -16.97 16.62
N GLY A 74 -34.55 -16.72 16.64
CA GLY A 74 -35.36 -16.77 17.87
C GLY A 74 -35.00 -15.68 18.88
N THR A 75 -34.38 -14.58 18.43
CA THR A 75 -33.95 -13.49 19.30
C THR A 75 -35.10 -12.57 19.69
N ASP A 76 -35.05 -11.99 20.89
CA ASP A 76 -36.03 -10.99 21.37
C ASP A 76 -35.63 -9.54 21.01
N GLN A 77 -34.54 -9.37 20.26
CA GLN A 77 -34.02 -8.07 19.84
C GLN A 77 -34.93 -7.39 18.81
N LYS A 78 -34.91 -6.05 18.76
CA LYS A 78 -35.80 -5.25 17.91
C LYS A 78 -35.09 -4.78 16.65
N VAL A 79 -35.89 -4.42 15.65
CA VAL A 79 -35.39 -3.68 14.49
C VAL A 79 -35.34 -2.19 14.83
N VAL A 80 -34.16 -1.58 14.71
CA VAL A 80 -33.92 -0.15 14.96
C VAL A 80 -33.54 0.54 13.66
N TYR A 81 -34.25 1.63 13.35
CA TYR A 81 -34.04 2.39 12.11
C TYR A 81 -33.08 3.57 12.34
N LYS A 82 -32.13 3.76 11.42
CA LYS A 82 -31.16 4.87 11.39
C LYS A 82 -31.24 5.64 10.06
N PRO A 83 -30.80 6.91 10.00
CA PRO A 83 -30.81 7.69 8.75
C PRO A 83 -30.04 7.00 7.62
N LEU A 84 -30.60 6.99 6.40
CA LEU A 84 -29.98 6.35 5.24
C LEU A 84 -28.67 7.06 4.85
N PRO A 85 -27.55 6.34 4.65
CA PRO A 85 -26.33 6.92 4.07
C PRO A 85 -26.57 7.45 2.66
N GLU A 86 -25.93 8.56 2.29
CA GLU A 86 -26.14 9.27 1.00
C GLU A 86 -25.95 8.41 -0.26
N ASN A 87 -25.16 7.33 -0.19
CA ASN A 87 -24.75 6.52 -1.33
C ASN A 87 -25.31 5.07 -1.33
N ASP A 88 -26.40 4.79 -0.60
CA ASP A 88 -26.96 3.45 -0.57
C ASP A 88 -27.95 3.18 -1.74
N PRO A 89 -27.69 2.21 -2.64
CA PRO A 89 -28.61 1.88 -3.71
C PRO A 89 -29.94 1.33 -3.18
N LYS A 90 -31.04 1.84 -3.74
CA LYS A 90 -32.41 1.50 -3.34
C LYS A 90 -32.86 0.11 -3.79
N GLN A 91 -32.29 -0.41 -4.88
CA GLN A 91 -32.61 -1.72 -5.42
C GLN A 91 -31.33 -2.45 -5.82
N ARG A 92 -31.25 -3.76 -5.51
CA ARG A 92 -30.15 -4.65 -5.92
C ARG A 92 -30.70 -6.00 -6.35
N ARG A 93 -30.99 -6.12 -7.64
CA ARG A 93 -31.47 -7.34 -8.29
C ARG A 93 -30.62 -7.64 -9.53
N PRO A 94 -29.89 -8.76 -9.56
CA PRO A 94 -29.17 -9.17 -10.77
C PRO A 94 -30.15 -9.67 -11.82
N ASP A 95 -29.98 -9.21 -13.07
CA ASP A 95 -30.58 -9.85 -14.24
C ASP A 95 -29.70 -11.02 -14.68
N ILE A 96 -30.17 -12.24 -14.44
CA ILE A 96 -29.45 -13.49 -14.72
C ILE A 96 -29.88 -14.16 -16.02
N THR A 97 -30.59 -13.45 -16.92
CA THR A 97 -31.08 -14.00 -18.19
C THR A 97 -29.95 -14.65 -19.01
N ARG A 98 -28.82 -13.95 -19.14
CA ARG A 98 -27.64 -14.47 -19.86
C ARG A 98 -27.04 -15.72 -19.21
N ALA A 99 -27.00 -15.79 -17.88
CA ALA A 99 -26.48 -16.95 -17.19
C ALA A 99 -27.39 -18.19 -17.40
N LYS A 100 -28.70 -17.98 -17.44
CA LYS A 100 -29.67 -19.05 -17.77
C LYS A 100 -29.50 -19.54 -19.21
N GLU A 101 -29.42 -18.63 -20.16
CA GLU A 101 -29.39 -18.96 -21.59
C GLU A 101 -28.07 -19.59 -22.02
N ILE A 102 -26.93 -19.05 -21.55
CA ILE A 102 -25.61 -19.46 -22.02
C ILE A 102 -25.00 -20.57 -21.15
N LEU A 103 -25.20 -20.49 -19.83
CA LEU A 103 -24.57 -21.42 -18.88
C LEU A 103 -25.52 -22.55 -18.42
N GLY A 104 -26.80 -22.48 -18.81
CA GLY A 104 -27.84 -23.36 -18.25
C GLY A 104 -27.90 -23.27 -16.73
N TRP A 105 -27.59 -22.10 -16.17
CA TRP A 105 -27.39 -21.91 -14.73
C TRP A 105 -28.45 -20.97 -14.14
N ALA A 106 -28.95 -21.36 -12.97
CA ALA A 106 -29.76 -20.55 -12.08
C ALA A 106 -29.46 -21.00 -10.64
N PRO A 107 -29.62 -20.12 -9.63
CA PRO A 107 -29.45 -20.53 -8.24
C PRO A 107 -30.45 -21.66 -7.90
N ALA A 108 -29.97 -22.70 -7.24
CA ALA A 108 -30.77 -23.86 -6.86
C ALA A 108 -31.19 -23.82 -5.38
N ILE A 109 -30.45 -23.10 -4.53
CA ILE A 109 -30.70 -23.04 -3.10
C ILE A 109 -31.63 -21.87 -2.79
N GLU A 110 -32.81 -22.18 -2.26
CA GLU A 110 -33.75 -21.18 -1.79
C GLU A 110 -33.16 -20.34 -0.65
N ARG A 111 -33.55 -19.05 -0.60
CA ARG A 111 -33.02 -18.11 0.39
C ARG A 111 -33.16 -18.63 1.83
N ALA A 112 -34.32 -19.16 2.20
CA ALA A 112 -34.58 -19.67 3.55
C ALA A 112 -33.63 -20.82 3.95
N GLU A 113 -33.32 -21.72 3.01
CA GLU A 113 -32.37 -22.81 3.23
C GLU A 113 -30.93 -22.29 3.31
N GLY A 114 -30.53 -21.41 2.40
CA GLY A 114 -29.23 -20.76 2.43
C GLY A 114 -28.99 -19.99 3.74
N LEU A 115 -30.03 -19.33 4.27
CA LEU A 115 -29.98 -18.64 5.55
C LEU A 115 -29.81 -19.59 6.74
N LYS A 116 -30.51 -20.72 6.78
CA LYS A 116 -30.32 -21.73 7.84
C LYS A 116 -28.88 -22.23 7.89
N ARG A 117 -28.30 -22.57 6.74
CA ARG A 117 -26.89 -23.03 6.65
C ARG A 117 -25.93 -21.93 7.08
N THR A 118 -26.18 -20.70 6.62
CA THR A 118 -25.33 -19.56 6.98
C THR A 118 -25.41 -19.26 8.48
N TYR A 119 -26.60 -19.28 9.07
CA TYR A 119 -26.79 -19.12 10.51
C TYR A 119 -26.06 -20.21 11.31
N ALA A 120 -26.18 -21.47 10.90
CA ALA A 120 -25.45 -22.58 11.52
C ALA A 120 -23.94 -22.36 11.49
N TYR A 121 -23.39 -21.85 10.38
CA TYR A 121 -21.99 -21.44 10.32
C TYR A 121 -21.67 -20.32 11.32
N PHE A 122 -22.48 -19.26 11.38
CA PHE A 122 -22.25 -18.16 12.32
C PHE A 122 -22.29 -18.60 13.79
N GLN A 123 -23.08 -19.61 14.14
CA GLN A 123 -23.10 -20.19 15.49
C GLN A 123 -21.79 -20.91 15.87
N THR A 124 -20.96 -21.28 14.89
CA THR A 124 -19.64 -21.89 15.14
C THR A 124 -18.54 -20.87 15.42
N LEU A 125 -18.80 -19.58 15.17
CA LEU A 125 -17.81 -18.52 15.34
C LEU A 125 -17.58 -18.21 16.82
N THR A 126 -16.32 -17.93 17.17
CA THR A 126 -15.93 -17.46 18.49
C THR A 126 -16.45 -16.04 18.75
N PRO A 127 -16.56 -15.60 20.02
CA PRO A 127 -16.89 -14.21 20.34
C PRO A 127 -15.96 -13.20 19.69
N GLU A 128 -14.66 -13.49 19.58
CA GLU A 128 -13.69 -12.61 18.89
C GLU A 128 -14.00 -12.49 17.40
N GLU A 129 -14.33 -13.61 16.74
CA GLU A 129 -14.71 -13.64 15.32
C GLU A 129 -16.01 -12.89 15.07
N LEU A 130 -17.04 -13.11 15.90
CA LEU A 130 -18.31 -12.38 15.83
C LEU A 130 -18.15 -10.87 16.05
N ASN A 131 -17.07 -10.45 16.73
CA ASN A 131 -16.74 -9.05 17.01
C ASN A 131 -15.80 -8.41 15.98
N LYS A 132 -15.40 -9.11 14.92
CA LYS A 132 -14.68 -8.49 13.80
C LYS A 132 -15.53 -7.38 13.17
N SER A 133 -14.86 -6.31 12.71
CA SER A 133 -15.51 -5.11 12.15
C SER A 133 -16.48 -5.41 11.01
N GLU A 134 -16.19 -6.45 10.22
CA GLU A 134 -16.99 -6.96 9.10
C GLU A 134 -18.39 -7.45 9.52
N HIS A 135 -18.60 -7.75 10.81
CA HIS A 135 -19.87 -8.24 11.36
C HIS A 135 -20.59 -7.21 12.26
N LYS A 136 -20.11 -5.96 12.32
CA LYS A 136 -20.58 -4.94 13.27
C LYS A 136 -21.61 -3.97 12.71
N ASP A 137 -21.45 -3.47 11.48
CA ASP A 137 -22.36 -2.45 10.92
C ASP A 137 -22.22 -2.31 9.38
N PHE A 138 -23.27 -1.82 8.71
CA PHE A 138 -23.30 -1.35 7.32
C PHE A 138 -22.35 -0.16 7.05
N GLN A 139 -21.84 0.48 8.11
CA GLN A 139 -20.95 1.63 8.07
C GLN A 139 -19.52 1.32 7.58
N VAL A 140 -19.16 0.06 7.32
CA VAL A 140 -17.83 -0.31 6.81
C VAL A 140 -17.73 -0.07 5.30
N PHE A 141 -18.07 1.15 4.89
CA PHE A 141 -17.46 1.94 3.82
C PHE A 141 -17.70 3.42 4.12
N LYS A 142 -17.44 3.85 5.37
CA LYS A 142 -16.85 5.19 5.52
C LYS A 142 -15.49 5.14 4.82
N ARG A 143 -15.47 5.55 3.54
CA ARG A 143 -14.41 6.46 3.12
C ARG A 143 -14.28 7.50 4.24
N SER A 144 -13.07 7.64 4.80
CA SER A 144 -12.68 8.53 5.89
C SER A 144 -12.92 8.04 7.34
N GLN A 145 -12.20 7.01 7.79
CA GLN A 145 -10.99 7.37 8.52
C GLN A 145 -9.93 7.56 7.44
N ALA A 146 -9.24 8.69 7.40
CA ALA A 146 -8.10 8.81 6.51
C ALA A 146 -7.19 7.63 6.87
N MET A 147 -7.10 6.61 6.02
CA MET A 147 -6.03 5.64 6.20
C MET A 147 -4.77 6.49 6.22
N GLU A 148 -3.99 6.38 7.30
CA GLU A 148 -2.76 7.16 7.42
C GLU A 148 -1.93 6.98 6.15
N TYR A 149 -1.97 5.81 5.51
CA TYR A 149 -1.31 5.54 4.23
C TYR A 149 -2.23 4.77 3.26
N HIS A 150 -1.85 4.70 2.00
CA HIS A 150 -2.48 3.86 0.99
C HIS A 150 -1.60 2.65 0.70
N ALA A 151 -2.16 1.43 0.70
CA ALA A 151 -1.49 0.24 0.20
C ALA A 151 -2.38 -0.46 -0.83
N HIS A 152 -1.80 -0.85 -1.96
CA HIS A 152 -2.49 -1.67 -2.96
C HIS A 152 -2.82 -3.05 -2.37
N GLU A 153 -3.94 -3.65 -2.76
CA GLU A 153 -4.43 -4.94 -2.23
C GLU A 153 -3.45 -6.11 -2.42
N THR A 154 -2.55 -6.00 -3.40
CA THR A 154 -1.50 -6.99 -3.68
C THR A 154 -0.20 -6.75 -2.90
N ALA A 155 -0.10 -5.62 -2.20
CA ALA A 155 1.08 -5.34 -1.37
C ALA A 155 1.00 -6.16 -0.09
N VAL A 156 2.14 -6.70 0.36
CA VAL A 156 2.25 -7.44 1.60
C VAL A 156 2.97 -6.56 2.62
N ILE A 157 2.31 -6.28 3.74
CA ILE A 157 2.89 -5.52 4.84
C ILE A 157 2.85 -6.44 6.06
N ASP A 158 4.03 -6.87 6.50
CA ASP A 158 4.15 -7.76 7.64
C ASP A 158 3.89 -7.02 8.95
N HIS A 159 3.38 -7.77 9.95
CA HIS A 159 3.16 -7.24 11.29
C HIS A 159 4.45 -6.65 11.90
N GLY A 160 4.35 -5.47 12.49
CA GLY A 160 5.48 -4.75 13.10
C GLY A 160 6.19 -3.77 12.17
N ALA A 161 5.78 -3.65 10.90
CA ALA A 161 6.18 -2.52 10.05
C ALA A 161 5.46 -1.23 10.51
N SER A 162 6.16 -0.09 10.47
CA SER A 162 5.62 1.23 10.75
C SER A 162 5.55 2.05 9.47
N ILE A 163 4.35 2.57 9.15
CA ILE A 163 4.09 3.32 7.91
C ILE A 163 3.53 4.69 8.26
N GLY A 164 4.27 5.74 7.91
CA GLY A 164 3.90 7.13 8.19
C GLY A 164 2.77 7.66 7.32
N ALA A 165 2.15 8.74 7.79
CA ALA A 165 0.99 9.35 7.16
C ALA A 165 1.29 9.88 5.73
N GLY A 166 0.33 9.77 4.81
CA GLY A 166 0.43 10.12 3.40
C GLY A 166 1.23 9.14 2.53
N THR A 167 1.80 8.07 3.10
CA THR A 167 2.60 7.11 2.32
C THR A 167 1.75 6.30 1.35
N LYS A 168 2.29 5.97 0.18
CA LYS A 168 1.63 5.16 -0.86
C LYS A 168 2.49 3.94 -1.18
N ILE A 169 1.89 2.76 -1.13
CA ILE A 169 2.52 1.48 -1.45
C ILE A 169 1.78 0.84 -2.62
N TRP A 170 2.51 0.55 -3.69
CA TRP A 170 1.97 0.03 -4.94
C TRP A 170 2.12 -1.50 -5.05
N HIS A 171 1.73 -2.03 -6.21
CA HIS A 171 1.54 -3.45 -6.49
C HIS A 171 2.74 -4.33 -6.12
N PHE A 172 2.46 -5.52 -5.57
CA PHE A 172 3.43 -6.59 -5.29
C PHE A 172 4.66 -6.18 -4.48
N SER A 173 4.56 -5.11 -3.69
CA SER A 173 5.62 -4.69 -2.78
C SER A 173 5.51 -5.40 -1.45
N HIS A 174 6.65 -5.72 -0.84
CA HIS A 174 6.75 -6.41 0.44
C HIS A 174 7.48 -5.56 1.46
N ILE A 175 6.77 -5.12 2.50
CA ILE A 175 7.31 -4.39 3.64
C ILE A 175 7.45 -5.37 4.81
N MET A 176 8.67 -5.67 5.21
CA MET A 176 8.98 -6.68 6.22
C MET A 176 8.93 -6.12 7.66
N PRO A 177 8.94 -6.97 8.72
CA PRO A 177 8.78 -6.52 10.10
C PRO A 177 9.87 -5.55 10.55
N ASN A 178 9.51 -4.60 11.43
CA ASN A 178 10.42 -3.57 11.97
C ASN A 178 10.98 -2.59 10.93
N ALA A 179 10.54 -2.64 9.67
CA ALA A 179 10.80 -1.56 8.73
C ALA A 179 10.03 -0.30 9.14
N VAL A 180 10.64 0.86 8.98
CA VAL A 180 10.05 2.17 9.27
C VAL A 180 10.03 3.00 8.01
N LEU A 181 8.85 3.35 7.54
CA LEU A 181 8.62 4.28 6.44
C LEU A 181 8.07 5.58 7.01
N GLY A 182 8.75 6.69 6.77
CA GLY A 182 8.29 8.02 7.17
C GLY A 182 7.03 8.47 6.44
N GLU A 183 6.61 9.70 6.72
CA GLU A 183 5.44 10.29 6.09
C GLU A 183 5.64 10.54 4.60
N ARG A 184 4.56 10.49 3.80
CA ARG A 184 4.53 10.87 2.38
C ARG A 184 5.50 10.10 1.48
N CYS A 185 5.92 8.90 1.88
CA CYS A 185 6.73 8.05 1.02
C CYS A 185 5.92 7.55 -0.19
N ASN A 186 6.60 7.23 -1.28
CA ASN A 186 6.00 6.59 -2.44
C ASN A 186 6.80 5.35 -2.81
N ILE A 187 6.20 4.17 -2.63
CA ILE A 187 6.83 2.87 -2.78
C ILE A 187 6.26 2.18 -4.02
N GLY A 188 7.05 2.17 -5.09
CA GLY A 188 6.74 1.62 -6.42
C GLY A 188 6.39 0.14 -6.41
N GLN A 189 6.14 -0.40 -7.60
CA GLN A 189 5.81 -1.81 -7.79
C GLN A 189 7.02 -2.71 -7.51
N ASN A 190 6.78 -3.87 -6.89
CA ASN A 190 7.79 -4.90 -6.65
C ASN A 190 9.00 -4.36 -5.85
N VAL A 191 8.73 -3.50 -4.88
CA VAL A 191 9.74 -3.03 -3.92
C VAL A 191 9.77 -3.97 -2.73
N VAL A 192 10.98 -4.29 -2.28
CA VAL A 192 11.19 -5.05 -1.04
C VAL A 192 11.87 -4.13 -0.04
N VAL A 193 11.29 -4.01 1.16
CA VAL A 193 11.89 -3.30 2.29
C VAL A 193 12.16 -4.31 3.40
N SER A 194 13.45 -4.60 3.62
CA SER A 194 13.90 -5.60 4.60
C SER A 194 13.70 -5.15 6.05
N PRO A 195 13.80 -6.08 7.03
CA PRO A 195 13.64 -5.74 8.43
C PRO A 195 14.63 -4.67 8.91
N GLY A 196 14.16 -3.76 9.76
CA GLY A 196 14.99 -2.72 10.39
C GLY A 196 15.46 -1.61 9.46
N VAL A 197 15.06 -1.62 8.18
CA VAL A 197 15.31 -0.50 7.26
C VAL A 197 14.51 0.72 7.71
N VAL A 198 15.14 1.89 7.64
CA VAL A 198 14.51 3.18 7.97
C VAL A 198 14.55 4.07 6.74
N LEU A 199 13.37 4.50 6.29
CA LEU A 199 13.18 5.53 5.27
C LEU A 199 12.58 6.77 5.95
N GLY A 200 13.20 7.93 5.74
CA GLY A 200 12.70 9.22 6.22
C GLY A 200 11.38 9.64 5.55
N ALA A 201 11.00 10.91 5.72
CA ALA A 201 9.83 11.47 5.08
C ALA A 201 10.06 11.75 3.59
N ASN A 202 9.00 11.65 2.78
CA ASN A 202 8.99 11.99 1.35
C ASN A 202 10.02 11.20 0.52
N VAL A 203 10.43 10.02 0.99
CA VAL A 203 11.30 9.12 0.22
C VAL A 203 10.52 8.52 -0.95
N LYS A 204 11.09 8.62 -2.15
CA LYS A 204 10.49 8.11 -3.38
C LYS A 204 11.27 6.90 -3.87
N VAL A 205 10.67 5.73 -3.73
CA VAL A 205 11.22 4.47 -4.20
C VAL A 205 10.50 4.05 -5.47
N GLN A 206 11.21 4.04 -6.60
CA GLN A 206 10.64 3.60 -7.86
C GLN A 206 10.58 2.07 -7.94
N ASN A 207 10.02 1.55 -9.04
CA ASN A 207 9.78 0.12 -9.20
C ASN A 207 11.05 -0.73 -9.11
N ASN A 208 10.90 -1.97 -8.64
CA ASN A 208 11.94 -3.01 -8.61
C ASN A 208 13.19 -2.69 -7.75
N VAL A 209 13.05 -1.85 -6.74
CA VAL A 209 14.15 -1.55 -5.81
C VAL A 209 14.04 -2.46 -4.60
N SER A 210 15.14 -3.14 -4.24
CA SER A 210 15.25 -3.91 -3.01
C SER A 210 16.14 -3.17 -2.01
N ILE A 211 15.56 -2.78 -0.88
CA ILE A 211 16.24 -2.07 0.20
C ILE A 211 16.53 -3.07 1.31
N TYR A 212 17.78 -3.50 1.37
CA TYR A 212 18.22 -4.56 2.27
C TYR A 212 18.55 -4.07 3.67
N GLU A 213 18.54 -4.99 4.63
CA GLU A 213 18.97 -4.73 6.01
C GLU A 213 20.36 -4.08 6.02
N GLY A 214 20.50 -2.99 6.79
CA GLY A 214 21.70 -2.15 6.86
C GLY A 214 21.61 -0.87 6.04
N VAL A 215 20.62 -0.74 5.15
CA VAL A 215 20.38 0.50 4.39
C VAL A 215 19.45 1.44 5.18
N THR A 216 19.82 2.72 5.27
CA THR A 216 18.95 3.78 5.79
C THR A 216 18.91 4.95 4.82
N CYS A 217 17.74 5.53 4.62
CA CYS A 217 17.54 6.72 3.79
C CYS A 217 17.00 7.85 4.65
N ASP A 218 17.64 9.01 4.60
CA ASP A 218 17.11 10.25 5.16
C ASP A 218 15.89 10.76 4.35
N ASP A 219 15.32 11.88 4.79
CA ASP A 219 14.24 12.57 4.11
C ASP A 219 14.56 12.94 2.65
N ASP A 220 13.53 13.02 1.83
CA ASP A 220 13.58 13.51 0.44
C ASP A 220 14.47 12.69 -0.52
N VAL A 221 14.96 11.52 -0.11
CA VAL A 221 15.76 10.63 -0.96
C VAL A 221 14.94 10.11 -2.15
N PHE A 222 15.56 10.10 -3.33
CA PHE A 222 15.01 9.51 -4.54
C PHE A 222 15.79 8.26 -4.94
N LEU A 223 15.11 7.11 -4.97
CA LEU A 223 15.65 5.83 -5.44
C LEU A 223 15.03 5.49 -6.79
N GLY A 224 15.81 5.69 -7.86
CA GLY A 224 15.38 5.51 -9.25
C GLY A 224 15.04 4.06 -9.61
N PRO A 225 14.35 3.84 -10.75
CA PRO A 225 13.83 2.52 -11.11
C PRO A 225 14.95 1.49 -11.19
N SER A 226 14.74 0.34 -10.55
CA SER A 226 15.66 -0.78 -10.51
C SER A 226 17.08 -0.42 -10.01
N CYS A 227 17.26 0.64 -9.22
CA CYS A 227 18.54 0.79 -8.52
C CYS A 227 18.72 -0.35 -7.50
N VAL A 228 19.97 -0.73 -7.27
CA VAL A 228 20.33 -1.95 -6.55
C VAL A 228 21.19 -1.60 -5.35
N PHE A 229 20.72 -1.96 -4.16
CA PHE A 229 21.55 -2.01 -2.97
C PHE A 229 22.18 -3.39 -2.82
N THR A 230 23.33 -3.45 -2.18
CA THR A 230 23.91 -4.69 -1.64
C THR A 230 24.06 -4.53 -0.14
N ASN A 231 24.32 -5.61 0.59
CA ASN A 231 24.61 -5.56 2.04
C ASN A 231 25.74 -6.50 2.47
N VAL A 232 26.21 -7.38 1.58
CA VAL A 232 27.36 -8.26 1.79
C VAL A 232 28.43 -7.93 0.75
N THR A 233 29.64 -7.60 1.19
CA THR A 233 30.74 -7.19 0.30
C THR A 233 31.33 -8.36 -0.49
N ASN A 234 31.31 -9.58 0.05
CA ASN A 234 31.92 -10.78 -0.54
C ASN A 234 31.01 -12.02 -0.44
N PRO A 235 29.83 -12.01 -1.10
CA PRO A 235 28.88 -13.10 -1.00
C PRO A 235 29.41 -14.38 -1.64
N ARG A 236 29.21 -15.51 -0.96
CA ARG A 236 29.42 -16.87 -1.47
C ARG A 236 28.28 -17.74 -0.97
N SER A 237 27.61 -18.49 -1.86
CA SER A 237 26.42 -19.28 -1.51
C SER A 237 26.68 -20.30 -0.39
N ALA A 238 27.87 -20.93 -0.39
CA ALA A 238 28.26 -21.90 0.64
C ALA A 238 28.60 -21.26 2.00
N VAL A 239 28.78 -19.94 2.06
CA VAL A 239 29.23 -19.23 3.26
C VAL A 239 28.16 -18.24 3.70
N SER A 240 27.38 -18.62 4.71
CA SER A 240 26.41 -17.71 5.32
C SER A 240 27.11 -16.49 5.92
N ARG A 241 26.65 -15.30 5.53
CA ARG A 241 27.07 -14.00 6.09
C ARG A 241 25.93 -13.32 6.85
N ARG A 242 24.90 -14.07 7.26
CA ARG A 242 23.76 -13.54 8.01
C ARG A 242 24.25 -12.82 9.28
N GLY A 243 23.68 -11.63 9.53
CA GLY A 243 24.05 -10.78 10.66
C GLY A 243 25.38 -10.02 10.51
N LYS A 244 26.08 -10.15 9.37
CA LYS A 244 27.30 -9.38 9.04
C LYS A 244 27.07 -8.47 7.84
N TYR A 245 26.04 -7.63 7.93
CA TYR A 245 25.67 -6.70 6.87
C TYR A 245 26.40 -5.38 7.04
N ALA A 246 27.03 -4.90 5.97
CA ALA A 246 27.61 -3.56 5.94
C ALA A 246 26.49 -2.53 5.80
N ARG A 247 26.64 -1.41 6.49
CA ARG A 247 25.66 -0.32 6.47
C ARG A 247 25.89 0.59 5.27
N THR A 248 24.82 1.17 4.76
CA THR A 248 24.85 2.20 3.72
C THR A 248 23.81 3.25 4.08
N ARG A 249 24.27 4.46 4.37
CA ARG A 249 23.40 5.61 4.63
C ARG A 249 23.26 6.45 3.37
N VAL A 250 22.02 6.76 3.00
CA VAL A 250 21.68 7.67 1.91
C VAL A 250 21.20 8.99 2.51
N GLY A 251 21.99 10.04 2.33
CA GLY A 251 21.78 11.35 2.92
C GLY A 251 20.60 12.10 2.33
N LYS A 252 20.09 13.08 3.09
CA LYS A 252 18.90 13.87 2.74
C LYS A 252 18.93 14.36 1.30
N GLY A 253 17.83 14.18 0.57
CA GLY A 253 17.67 14.70 -0.80
C GLY A 253 18.57 14.05 -1.86
N ALA A 254 19.38 13.04 -1.51
CA ALA A 254 20.22 12.37 -2.48
C ALA A 254 19.38 11.63 -3.54
N SER A 255 19.86 11.62 -4.77
CA SER A 255 19.22 10.97 -5.91
C SER A 255 20.07 9.82 -6.42
N ILE A 256 19.51 8.62 -6.41
CA ILE A 256 20.12 7.44 -7.02
C ILE A 256 19.44 7.17 -8.36
N GLY A 257 20.19 7.32 -9.45
CA GLY A 257 19.69 7.14 -10.80
C GLY A 257 19.20 5.73 -11.10
N ALA A 258 18.38 5.61 -12.15
CA ALA A 258 17.86 4.33 -12.63
C ALA A 258 18.99 3.31 -12.83
N ASN A 259 18.79 2.08 -12.36
CA ASN A 259 19.73 0.97 -12.52
C ASN A 259 21.15 1.22 -11.96
N ALA A 260 21.35 2.21 -11.10
CA ALA A 260 22.61 2.39 -10.39
C ALA A 260 22.77 1.30 -9.32
N THR A 261 24.01 0.88 -9.06
CA THR A 261 24.34 -0.14 -8.06
C THR A 261 25.18 0.47 -6.94
N ILE A 262 24.78 0.24 -5.69
CA ILE A 262 25.50 0.68 -4.50
C ILE A 262 26.17 -0.52 -3.82
N VAL A 263 27.50 -0.56 -3.89
CA VAL A 263 28.30 -1.51 -3.10
C VAL A 263 28.19 -1.11 -1.63
N CYS A 264 27.86 -2.07 -0.77
CA CYS A 264 27.60 -1.81 0.64
C CYS A 264 28.84 -1.35 1.42
N GLY A 265 28.60 -0.65 2.54
CA GLY A 265 29.68 -0.07 3.33
C GLY A 265 30.13 1.30 2.84
N HIS A 266 29.40 1.89 1.90
CA HIS A 266 29.65 3.23 1.39
C HIS A 266 28.44 4.14 1.59
N ASP A 267 28.70 5.31 2.13
CA ASP A 267 27.66 6.32 2.40
C ASP A 267 27.51 7.29 1.23
N ILE A 268 26.30 7.78 1.04
CA ILE A 268 25.95 8.76 0.02
C ILE A 268 25.57 10.07 0.74
N GLY A 269 26.31 11.14 0.48
CA GLY A 269 26.10 12.44 1.09
C GLY A 269 24.77 13.10 0.69
N ALA A 270 24.36 14.10 1.46
CA ALA A 270 23.14 14.86 1.20
C ALA A 270 23.16 15.50 -0.19
N TYR A 271 22.03 15.44 -0.90
CA TYR A 271 21.85 15.99 -2.26
C TYR A 271 22.87 15.48 -3.30
N ALA A 272 23.61 14.41 -3.01
CA ALA A 272 24.46 13.76 -4.01
C ALA A 272 23.60 13.19 -5.13
N PHE A 273 24.13 13.17 -6.34
CA PHE A 273 23.42 12.69 -7.52
C PHE A 273 24.23 11.59 -8.21
N ILE A 274 23.73 10.36 -8.08
CA ILE A 274 24.29 9.18 -8.71
C ILE A 274 23.63 9.04 -10.09
N GLY A 275 24.40 9.13 -11.15
CA GLY A 275 23.91 8.96 -12.51
C GLY A 275 23.34 7.56 -12.75
N ALA A 276 22.45 7.46 -13.74
CA ALA A 276 21.86 6.18 -14.14
C ALA A 276 22.96 5.16 -14.52
N GLY A 277 22.80 3.92 -14.08
CA GLY A 277 23.73 2.83 -14.34
C GLY A 277 25.10 2.93 -13.64
N ALA A 278 25.32 3.94 -12.79
CA ALA A 278 26.60 4.08 -12.10
C ALA A 278 26.81 2.99 -11.03
N VAL A 279 28.07 2.61 -10.78
CA VAL A 279 28.43 1.63 -9.74
C VAL A 279 29.23 2.32 -8.65
N VAL A 280 28.59 2.59 -7.51
CA VAL A 280 29.20 3.27 -6.37
C VAL A 280 30.03 2.28 -5.56
N THR A 281 31.32 2.56 -5.43
CA THR A 281 32.31 1.70 -4.73
C THR A 281 33.12 2.45 -3.66
N LYS A 282 32.68 3.67 -3.30
CA LYS A 282 33.30 4.58 -2.32
C LYS A 282 32.23 5.51 -1.78
N ASP A 283 32.51 6.13 -0.64
CA ASP A 283 31.65 7.20 -0.12
C ASP A 283 31.53 8.34 -1.13
N ILE A 284 30.33 8.90 -1.23
CA ILE A 284 30.01 9.99 -2.14
C ILE A 284 29.80 11.27 -1.33
N PRO A 285 30.56 12.35 -1.57
CA PRO A 285 30.36 13.62 -0.87
C PRO A 285 28.98 14.22 -1.11
N ALA A 286 28.51 15.06 -0.19
CA ALA A 286 27.29 15.84 -0.38
C ALA A 286 27.39 16.69 -1.65
N TYR A 287 26.28 16.82 -2.39
CA TYR A 287 26.19 17.55 -3.67
C TYR A 287 27.06 17.00 -4.81
N ALA A 288 27.79 15.90 -4.63
CA ALA A 288 28.63 15.35 -5.70
C ALA A 288 27.75 14.74 -6.81
N LEU A 289 28.08 15.06 -8.06
CA LEU A 289 27.53 14.39 -9.24
C LEU A 289 28.51 13.31 -9.70
N VAL A 290 28.10 12.04 -9.65
CA VAL A 290 28.95 10.91 -10.03
C VAL A 290 28.31 10.05 -11.12
N VAL A 291 29.12 9.53 -12.04
CA VAL A 291 28.68 8.67 -13.14
C VAL A 291 29.68 7.54 -13.43
N GLY A 292 29.24 6.49 -14.12
CA GLY A 292 30.10 5.44 -14.65
C GLY A 292 30.29 4.22 -13.74
N ASN A 293 31.05 3.25 -14.23
CA ASN A 293 31.37 2.00 -13.54
C ASN A 293 32.89 1.73 -13.59
N PRO A 294 33.61 1.84 -12.45
CA PRO A 294 33.15 2.35 -11.16
C PRO A 294 32.84 3.86 -11.23
N ALA A 295 31.95 4.33 -10.36
CA ALA A 295 31.52 5.72 -10.33
C ALA A 295 32.70 6.67 -10.11
N ARG A 296 32.70 7.77 -10.85
CA ARG A 296 33.67 8.87 -10.76
C ARG A 296 32.92 10.19 -10.71
N GLN A 297 33.44 11.12 -9.92
CA GLN A 297 32.87 12.45 -9.83
C GLN A 297 33.08 13.22 -11.13
N LEU A 298 31.99 13.75 -11.67
CA LEU A 298 31.95 14.60 -12.86
C LEU A 298 31.83 16.09 -12.48
N GLY A 299 31.32 16.37 -11.29
CA GLY A 299 31.17 17.73 -10.78
C GLY A 299 30.31 17.77 -9.53
N TRP A 300 29.56 18.87 -9.41
CA TRP A 300 28.67 19.15 -8.29
C TRP A 300 27.28 19.54 -8.80
N ILE A 301 26.27 19.34 -7.97
CA ILE A 301 24.88 19.60 -8.28
C ILE A 301 24.23 20.36 -7.13
N SER A 302 23.29 21.24 -7.43
CA SER A 302 22.51 21.95 -6.42
C SER A 302 21.44 21.04 -5.82
N ALA A 303 20.82 21.47 -4.71
CA ALA A 303 19.67 20.79 -4.13
C ALA A 303 18.46 20.68 -5.10
N PHE A 304 18.41 21.52 -6.13
CA PHE A 304 17.37 21.52 -7.17
C PHE A 304 17.72 20.66 -8.39
N GLY A 305 18.88 20.00 -8.40
CA GLY A 305 19.28 19.10 -9.48
C GLY A 305 19.95 19.77 -10.68
N HIS A 306 20.42 21.02 -10.52
CA HIS A 306 21.20 21.72 -11.56
C HIS A 306 22.69 21.58 -11.32
N ARG A 307 23.47 21.34 -12.37
CA ARG A 307 24.94 21.31 -12.26
C ARG A 307 25.43 22.68 -11.79
N LEU A 308 26.32 22.68 -10.79
CA LEU A 308 26.95 23.89 -10.29
C LEU A 308 28.22 24.19 -11.10
N GLU A 309 28.36 25.44 -11.50
CA GLU A 309 29.59 26.03 -12.01
C GLU A 309 30.12 26.99 -10.95
N PHE A 310 31.43 26.95 -10.70
CA PHE A 310 32.09 27.77 -9.69
C PHE A 310 33.03 28.77 -10.36
N ASP A 311 33.03 30.00 -9.87
CA ASP A 311 33.94 31.05 -10.30
C ASP A 311 35.35 30.87 -9.71
N GLU A 312 36.24 31.81 -9.99
CA GLU A 312 37.64 31.81 -9.49
C GLU A 312 37.72 31.89 -7.96
N ASN A 313 36.67 32.38 -7.28
CA ASN A 313 36.57 32.46 -5.83
C ASN A 313 35.87 31.23 -5.23
N GLY A 314 35.55 30.23 -6.05
CA GLY A 314 34.84 29.02 -5.62
C GLY A 314 33.37 29.26 -5.32
N GLN A 315 32.74 30.32 -5.82
CA GLN A 315 31.32 30.62 -5.63
C GLN A 315 30.49 30.14 -6.82
N GLY A 316 29.35 29.51 -6.54
CA GLY A 316 28.42 29.00 -7.55
C GLY A 316 26.98 29.27 -7.16
N ILE A 317 26.13 29.51 -8.15
CA ILE A 317 24.71 29.83 -7.94
C ILE A 317 23.85 28.81 -8.68
N CYS A 318 22.83 28.28 -8.01
CA CYS A 318 21.84 27.44 -8.67
C CYS A 318 20.99 28.25 -9.65
N ALA A 319 20.95 27.84 -10.91
CA ALA A 319 20.23 28.55 -11.97
C ALA A 319 18.71 28.68 -11.74
N GLU A 320 18.10 27.75 -11.00
CA GLU A 320 16.65 27.74 -10.73
C GLU A 320 16.30 28.42 -9.41
N SER A 321 16.96 28.04 -8.32
CA SER A 321 16.61 28.52 -6.99
C SER A 321 17.30 29.82 -6.59
N GLY A 322 18.38 30.20 -7.28
CA GLY A 322 19.23 31.33 -6.88
C GLY A 322 20.07 31.07 -5.63
N GLU A 323 20.02 29.86 -5.06
CA GLU A 323 20.80 29.50 -3.88
C GLU A 323 22.30 29.51 -4.17
N GLU A 324 23.07 30.02 -3.22
CA GLU A 324 24.52 30.15 -3.32
C GLU A 324 25.24 28.97 -2.66
N TYR A 325 26.34 28.56 -3.30
CA TYR A 325 27.15 27.43 -2.91
C TYR A 325 28.62 27.81 -2.98
N SER A 326 29.42 27.30 -2.04
CA SER A 326 30.87 27.49 -2.02
C SER A 326 31.60 26.17 -2.15
N LEU A 327 32.58 26.14 -3.04
CA LEU A 327 33.54 25.06 -3.20
C LEU A 327 34.69 25.29 -2.23
N ILE A 328 34.83 24.41 -1.25
CA ILE A 328 35.91 24.41 -0.27
C ILE A 328 36.86 23.24 -0.54
N GLN A 329 38.12 23.38 -0.13
CA GLN A 329 39.08 22.28 -0.10
C GLN A 329 39.47 21.99 1.35
N ASP A 330 39.48 20.70 1.70
CA ASP A 330 40.03 20.27 2.98
C ASP A 330 41.57 20.27 2.98
N SER A 331 42.16 20.06 4.16
CA SER A 331 43.62 20.01 4.33
C SER A 331 44.30 18.84 3.61
N ALA A 332 43.53 17.86 3.12
CA ALA A 332 44.00 16.74 2.31
C ALA A 332 43.83 16.98 0.80
N GLY A 333 43.31 18.15 0.40
CA GLY A 333 43.08 18.54 -0.99
C GLY A 333 41.78 18.00 -1.59
N ASN A 334 40.88 17.44 -0.80
CA ASN A 334 39.56 17.02 -1.29
C ASN A 334 38.62 18.21 -1.38
N SER A 335 37.95 18.33 -2.52
CA SER A 335 36.90 19.33 -2.71
C SER A 335 35.60 18.92 -2.03
N ALA A 336 34.90 19.87 -1.42
CA ALA A 336 33.55 19.73 -0.90
C ALA A 336 32.71 20.97 -1.24
N VAL A 337 31.40 20.80 -1.33
CA VAL A 337 30.46 21.90 -1.56
C VAL A 337 29.61 22.13 -0.33
N VAL A 338 29.51 23.39 0.07
CA VAL A 338 28.65 23.84 1.16
C VAL A 338 27.63 24.82 0.59
N LYS A 339 26.35 24.61 0.90
CA LYS A 339 25.30 25.58 0.63
C LYS A 339 25.42 26.72 1.63
N GLN A 340 25.44 27.97 1.17
CA GLN A 340 25.40 29.11 2.08
C GLN A 340 24.00 29.22 2.68
N GLU A 341 23.91 29.32 4.01
CA GLU A 341 22.65 29.67 4.65
C GLU A 341 22.31 31.11 4.29
N GLU A 342 21.04 31.40 3.99
CA GLU A 342 20.59 32.78 3.87
C GLU A 342 21.01 33.50 5.15
N ASN A 343 21.76 34.61 5.02
CA ASN A 343 21.96 35.53 6.13
C ASN A 343 20.56 35.91 6.62
N GLY A 344 20.11 35.26 7.71
CA GLY A 344 18.81 35.49 8.30
C GLY A 344 18.73 36.95 8.70
N ASN A 345 18.05 37.76 7.89
CA ASN A 345 17.51 39.01 8.37
C ASN A 345 16.39 38.64 9.34
N ALA A 346 16.61 39.05 10.59
CA ALA A 346 15.72 38.93 11.74
C ALA A 346 14.31 39.48 11.50
#